data_AF-A0A6N8UAZ3-F1
#
_entry.id   AF-A0A6N8UAZ3-F1
#
_cell.length_a   1.000
_cell.length_b   1.000
_cell.length_c   1.000
_cell.angle_alpha   90.00
_cell.angle_beta   90.00
_cell.angle_gamma   90.00
#
_symmetry.space_group_name_H-M   'P 1'
#
loop_
_entity.id
_entity.type
_entity.pdbx_description
1 polymer ?
#
loop_
_entity_poly.entity_id
_entity_poly.type
_entity_poly.pdbx_seq_one_letter_code
_entity_poly.pdbx_strand_id
1 'polypeptide(L)'
;MRAKSLILPKKLLVGMAGVSIAMIIGIFFNIYNDVPIDMSWLYIALMLFFVPFLAVLVDIIQNPIADKITWVIFLTLFTILATFVYLIMREKVLIKSNLD
;
A
#
# COMPACT_ATOMS: atom_id res chain seq x y z
N MET A 1 -26.39 -0.01 17.81
CA MET A 1 -26.24 0.56 16.45
C MET A 1 -26.38 -0.58 15.45
N ARG A 2 -27.14 -0.42 14.36
CA ARG A 2 -27.23 -1.47 13.31
C ARG A 2 -25.96 -1.44 12.46
N ALA A 3 -25.36 -2.61 12.23
CA ALA A 3 -24.28 -2.76 11.27
C ALA A 3 -24.77 -2.44 9.84
N LYS A 4 -23.96 -1.70 9.09
CA LYS A 4 -24.16 -1.38 7.68
C LYS A 4 -23.30 -2.33 6.83
N SER A 5 -23.79 -2.67 5.65
CA SER A 5 -23.03 -3.45 4.67
C SER A 5 -21.85 -2.65 4.12
N LEU A 6 -20.77 -3.33 3.76
CA LEU A 6 -19.63 -2.76 3.04
C LEU A 6 -20.09 -2.03 1.77
N ILE A 7 -19.44 -0.92 1.45
CA ILE A 7 -19.71 -0.11 0.24
C ILE A 7 -19.40 -0.91 -1.03
N LEU A 8 -18.41 -1.79 -0.97
CA LEU A 8 -17.99 -2.64 -2.09
C LEU A 8 -17.96 -4.12 -1.68
N PRO A 9 -18.18 -5.05 -2.63
CA PRO A 9 -18.09 -6.48 -2.34
C PRO A 9 -16.70 -6.85 -1.83
N LYS A 10 -16.63 -7.62 -0.74
CA LYS A 10 -15.36 -8.09 -0.14
C LYS A 10 -14.42 -8.72 -1.16
N LYS A 11 -14.94 -9.56 -2.06
CA LYS A 11 -14.15 -10.23 -3.10
C LYS A 11 -13.47 -9.22 -4.05
N LEU A 12 -14.16 -8.13 -4.38
CA LEU A 12 -13.62 -7.06 -5.21
C LEU A 12 -12.49 -6.32 -4.48
N LEU A 13 -12.71 -5.95 -3.22
CA LEU A 13 -11.71 -5.27 -2.39
C LEU A 13 -10.41 -6.08 -2.27
N VAL A 14 -10.56 -7.39 -2.01
CA VAL A 14 -9.42 -8.32 -1.92
C VAL A 14 -8.72 -8.47 -3.27
N GLY A 15 -9.49 -8.58 -4.37
CA GLY A 15 -8.92 -8.66 -5.72
C GLY A 15 -8.12 -7.40 -6.09
N MET A 16 -8.68 -6.22 -5.83
CA MET A 16 -8.01 -4.94 -6.07
C MET A 16 -6.72 -4.80 -5.26
N ALA A 17 -6.77 -5.12 -3.96
CA ALA A 17 -5.60 -5.10 -3.10
C ALA A 17 -4.53 -6.09 -3.59
N GLY A 18 -4.92 -7.33 -3.93
CA GLY A 18 -4.00 -8.35 -4.43
C GLY A 18 -3.31 -7.95 -5.74
N VAL A 19 -4.07 -7.43 -6.71
CA VAL A 19 -3.51 -6.93 -7.98
C VAL A 19 -2.56 -5.76 -7.72
N SER A 20 -2.94 -4.82 -6.85
CA SER A 20 -2.07 -3.67 -6.53
C SER A 20 -0.73 -4.10 -5.92
N ILE A 21 -0.73 -5.10 -5.03
CA ILE A 21 0.48 -5.64 -4.41
C ILE A 21 1.36 -6.30 -5.48
N ALA A 22 0.78 -7.11 -6.35
CA ALA A 22 1.53 -7.76 -7.44
C ALA A 22 2.17 -6.73 -8.38
N MET A 23 1.45 -5.65 -8.71
CA MET A 23 1.99 -4.56 -9.53
C MET A 23 3.15 -3.83 -8.83
N ILE A 24 3.01 -3.50 -7.54
CA ILE A 24 4.06 -2.84 -6.76
C ILE A 24 5.32 -3.72 -6.70
N ILE A 25 5.16 -5.03 -6.48
CA ILE A 25 6.29 -5.98 -6.49
C ILE A 25 6.95 -6.02 -7.87
N GLY A 26 6.18 -6.08 -8.95
CA GLY A 26 6.71 -6.06 -10.31
C GLY A 26 7.51 -4.78 -10.62
N ILE A 27 6.98 -3.63 -10.20
CA ILE A 27 7.67 -2.34 -10.32
C ILE A 27 8.97 -2.35 -9.53
N PHE A 28 8.94 -2.84 -8.29
CA PHE A 28 10.14 -2.94 -7.45
C PHE A 28 11.22 -3.82 -8.09
N PHE A 29 10.84 -4.97 -8.65
CA PHE A 29 11.76 -5.86 -9.38
C PHE A 29 12.39 -5.17 -10.58
N ASN A 30 11.59 -4.44 -11.37
CA ASN A 30 12.11 -3.73 -12.52
C ASN A 30 13.08 -2.59 -12.09
N ILE A 31 12.75 -1.84 -11.03
CA ILE A 31 13.66 -0.81 -10.47
C ILE A 31 14.97 -1.45 -9.99
N TYR A 32 14.88 -2.59 -9.29
CA TYR A 32 16.06 -3.28 -8.76
C TYR A 32 17.00 -3.82 -9.86
N ASN A 33 16.44 -4.19 -11.01
CA ASN A 33 17.19 -4.71 -12.16
C ASN A 33 17.51 -3.63 -13.21
N ASP A 34 17.38 -2.34 -12.86
CA ASP A 34 17.62 -1.20 -13.76
C ASP A 34 16.83 -1.28 -15.09
N VAL A 35 15.67 -1.95 -15.07
CA VAL A 35 14.75 -2.05 -16.22
C VAL A 35 13.94 -0.76 -16.29
N PRO A 36 13.87 -0.08 -17.45
CA PRO A 36 13.07 1.13 -17.60
C PRO A 36 11.59 0.83 -17.37
N ILE A 37 10.94 1.62 -16.53
CA ILE A 37 9.51 1.51 -16.20
C ILE A 37 8.81 2.82 -16.54
N ASP A 38 7.63 2.70 -17.16
CA ASP A 38 6.69 3.80 -17.21
C ASP A 38 6.03 4.00 -15.84
N MET A 39 6.26 5.16 -15.23
CA MET A 39 5.72 5.54 -13.92
C MET A 39 4.19 5.56 -13.88
N SER A 40 3.51 5.59 -15.03
CA SER A 40 2.05 5.43 -15.12
C SER A 40 1.55 4.16 -14.39
N TRP A 41 2.31 3.06 -14.47
CA TRP A 41 1.99 1.80 -13.80
C TRP A 41 2.03 1.92 -12.27
N LEU A 42 2.93 2.73 -11.74
CA LEU A 42 3.00 3.00 -10.30
C LEU A 42 1.75 3.76 -9.85
N TYR A 43 1.32 4.78 -10.60
CA TYR A 43 0.10 5.51 -10.26
C TYR A 43 -1.15 4.62 -10.29
N ILE A 44 -1.27 3.73 -11.28
CA ILE A 44 -2.37 2.77 -11.35
C ILE A 44 -2.35 1.82 -10.15
N ALA A 45 -1.18 1.29 -9.79
CA ALA A 45 -1.04 0.40 -8.64
C ALA A 45 -1.43 1.11 -7.33
N LEU A 46 -1.00 2.35 -7.15
CA LEU A 46 -1.36 3.16 -5.98
C LEU A 46 -2.87 3.46 -5.92
N MET A 47 -3.51 3.76 -7.05
CA MET A 47 -4.96 3.97 -7.11
C MET A 47 -5.73 2.68 -6.73
N LEU A 48 -5.32 1.53 -7.27
CA LEU A 48 -5.93 0.23 -6.94
C LEU A 48 -5.72 -0.17 -5.48
N PHE A 49 -4.64 0.29 -4.85
CA PHE A 49 -4.39 0.10 -3.42
C PHE A 49 -5.24 1.04 -2.55
N PHE A 50 -5.39 2.31 -2.96
CA PHE A 50 -6.10 3.33 -2.17
C PHE A 50 -7.61 3.11 -2.11
N VAL A 51 -8.24 2.65 -3.19
CA VAL A 51 -9.69 2.40 -3.21
C VAL A 51 -10.13 1.40 -2.12
N PRO A 52 -9.53 0.19 -2.00
CA PRO A 52 -9.91 -0.73 -0.95
C PRO A 52 -9.56 -0.23 0.45
N PHE A 53 -8.45 0.51 0.59
CA PHE A 53 -8.11 1.17 1.85
C PHE A 53 -9.20 2.16 2.31
N LEU A 54 -9.68 3.02 1.41
CA LEU A 54 -10.76 3.97 1.72
C LEU A 54 -12.07 3.25 2.05
N ALA A 55 -12.42 2.19 1.31
CA ALA A 55 -13.61 1.41 1.59
C ALA A 55 -13.58 0.78 3.00
N VAL A 56 -12.43 0.27 3.43
CA VAL A 56 -12.22 -0.27 4.78
C VAL A 56 -12.26 0.84 5.83
N LEU A 57 -11.65 2.01 5.59
CA LEU A 57 -11.73 3.16 6.49
C LEU A 57 -13.18 3.61 6.73
N VAL A 58 -13.96 3.73 5.66
CA VAL A 58 -15.37 4.12 5.78
C VAL A 58 -16.16 3.05 6.54
N ASP A 59 -15.87 1.76 6.33
CA ASP A 59 -16.48 0.67 7.09
C ASP A 59 -16.15 0.76 8.59
N ILE A 60 -14.90 1.04 8.96
CA ILE A 60 -14.46 1.23 10.36
C ILE A 60 -15.19 2.42 11.04
N ILE A 61 -15.46 3.48 10.29
CA ILE A 61 -16.20 4.64 10.79
C ILE A 61 -17.69 4.32 10.96
N GLN A 62 -18.30 3.68 9.96
CA GLN A 62 -19.74 3.44 9.91
C GLN A 62 -20.21 2.28 10.80
N ASN A 63 -19.33 1.31 11.08
CA ASN A 63 -19.66 0.12 11.85
C ASN A 63 -19.06 0.15 13.27
N PRO A 64 -19.80 -0.37 14.27
CA PRO A 64 -19.24 -0.63 15.59
C PRO A 64 -18.35 -1.89 15.52
N ILE A 65 -17.11 -1.70 15.05
CA ILE A 65 -16.09 -2.75 14.99
C ILE A 65 -15.40 -2.84 16.37
N ALA A 66 -15.20 -4.05 16.89
CA ALA A 66 -14.32 -4.27 18.03
C ALA A 66 -12.87 -3.91 17.65
N ASP A 67 -12.13 -3.27 18.56
CA ASP A 67 -10.71 -2.91 18.38
C ASP A 67 -10.39 -1.91 17.25
N LYS A 68 -11.14 -0.81 17.16
CA LYS A 68 -10.80 0.34 16.28
C LYS A 68 -9.34 0.82 16.45
N ILE A 69 -8.81 0.75 17.68
CA ILE A 69 -7.43 1.11 18.01
C ILE A 69 -6.44 0.23 17.24
N THR A 70 -6.66 -1.09 17.22
CA THR A 70 -5.80 -2.04 16.50
C THR A 70 -5.76 -1.72 15.01
N TRP A 71 -6.91 -1.40 14.41
CA TRP A 71 -6.96 -0.98 13.01
C TRP A 71 -6.19 0.31 12.75
N VAL A 72 -6.34 1.34 13.59
CA VAL A 72 -5.60 2.60 13.46
C VAL A 72 -4.08 2.39 13.60
N ILE A 73 -3.66 1.52 14.53
CA ILE A 73 -2.23 1.15 14.70
C ILE A 73 -1.69 0.48 13.43
N PHE A 74 -2.41 -0.50 12.86
CA PHE A 74 -1.99 -1.15 11.62
C PHE A 74 -1.84 -0.17 10.46
N LEU A 75 -2.76 0.80 10.33
CA LEU A 75 -2.65 1.83 9.29
C LEU A 75 -1.46 2.77 9.49
N THR A 76 -1.12 3.08 10.74
CA THR A 76 0.03 3.94 11.08
C THR A 76 1.37 3.22 10.87
N LEU A 77 1.43 1.92 11.18
CA LEU A 77 2.64 1.12 10.98
C LEU A 77 3.02 0.99 9.50
N PHE A 78 2.03 0.99 8.60
CA PHE A 78 2.27 0.88 7.16
C PHE A 78 3.04 2.10 6.60
N THR A 79 2.71 3.31 7.03
CA THR A 79 3.41 4.55 6.64
C THR A 79 4.82 4.64 7.22
N ILE A 80 5.01 4.18 8.46
CA ILE A 80 6.34 4.11 9.09
C ILE A 80 7.24 3.15 8.31
N LEU A 81 6.73 1.97 7.92
CA LEU A 81 7.49 0.97 7.17
C LEU A 81 8.03 1.53 5.85
N ALA A 82 7.19 2.27 5.11
CA ALA A 82 7.58 2.91 3.86
C ALA A 82 8.75 3.91 4.03
N THR A 83 8.76 4.63 5.16
CA THR A 83 9.81 5.62 5.48
C THR A 83 11.14 4.91 5.76
N PHE A 84 11.12 3.81 6.53
CA PHE A 84 12.32 3.01 6.79
C PHE A 84 12.90 2.39 5.50
N VAL A 85 12.05 1.86 4.62
CA VAL A 85 12.50 1.30 3.33
C VAL A 85 13.19 2.36 2.47
N TYR A 86 12.62 3.56 2.38
CA TYR A 86 13.25 4.68 1.66
C TYR A 86 14.63 5.04 2.22
N LEU A 87 14.75 5.17 3.54
CA LEU A 87 16.02 5.52 4.19
C LEU A 87 17.11 4.47 3.90
N ILE A 88 16.78 3.17 3.99
CA ILE A 88 17.71 2.07 3.70
C ILE A 88 18.13 2.09 2.22
N MET A 89 17.18 2.29 1.29
CA MET A 89 17.51 2.35 -0.14
C MET A 89 18.37 3.56 -0.49
N ARG A 90 18.08 4.73 0.10
CA ARG A 90 18.87 5.96 -0.08
C ARG A 90 20.31 5.77 0.38
N GLU A 91 20.51 5.10 1.52
CA GLU A 91 21.85 4.84 2.05
C GLU A 91 22.67 3.93 1.12
N LYS A 92 22.06 2.89 0.55
CA LYS A 92 22.72 2.02 -0.44
C LYS A 92 23.17 2.77 -1.69
N VAL A 93 22.37 3.72 -2.17
CA VAL A 93 22.71 4.55 -3.34
C VAL A 93 23.90 5.47 -3.04
N LEU A 94 23.90 6.12 -1.86
CA LEU A 94 24.98 7.01 -1.45
C LEU A 94 26.31 6.27 -1.20
N ILE A 95 26.26 5.04 -0.68
CA ILE A 95 27.46 4.22 -0.51
C ILE A 95 28.03 3.83 -1.88
N LYS A 96 27.17 3.42 -2.83
CA LYS A 96 27.58 3.07 -4.19
C LYS A 96 28.25 4.25 -4.90
N SER A 97 27.70 5.47 -4.79
CA SER A 97 28.27 6.66 -5.44
C SER A 97 29.58 7.18 -4.83
N ASN A 98 29.93 6.78 -3.61
CA ASN A 98 31.19 7.17 -2.96
C ASN A 98 32.33 6.17 -3.22
N LEU A 99 32.04 5.05 -3.87
CA LEU A 99 33.00 3.99 -4.22
C LEU A 99 33.39 4.02 -5.71
N ASP A 100 32.66 4.77 -6.54
CA ASP A 100 32.95 5.08 -7.95
C ASP A 100 33.69 6.43 -8.07
#